data_AF-A0A539DNM5-F1
#
_entry.id   AF-A0A539DNM5-F1
#
_cell.length_a   1.000
_cell.length_b   1.000
_cell.length_c   1.000
_cell.angle_alpha   90.00
_cell.angle_beta   90.00
_cell.angle_gamma   90.00
#
_symmetry.space_group_name_H-M   'P 1'
#
loop_
_entity.id
_entity.type
_entity.pdbx_description
1 polymer ?
#
loop_
_entity_poly.entity_id
_entity_poly.type
_entity_poly.pdbx_seq_one_letter_code
_entity_poly.pdbx_strand_id
1 'polypeptide(L)'
;MISNVVVRYSRRAQDEVILPSEPLRPGAIRDSNSVMLAAAIHNTGGTTSFMGIMRDDFAAFVAALKKSLSTHDMVVISGGTAVGGRDFISDLIREVGEVVIDGVPMRSGRPLIMGIANGKPIVAVAGHPPEAL
;
A
#
# COMPACT_ATOMS: atom_id res chain seq x y z
N MET A 1 13.09 3.63 17.16
CA MET A 1 11.82 4.15 16.61
C MET A 1 11.50 3.31 15.38
N ILE A 2 10.29 2.76 15.26
CA ILE A 2 9.94 1.83 14.17
C ILE A 2 9.76 2.65 12.89
N SER A 3 10.49 2.28 11.84
CA SER A 3 10.45 2.91 10.53
C SER A 3 9.49 2.16 9.60
N ASN A 4 8.55 2.88 9.01
CA ASN A 4 7.52 2.31 8.15
C ASN A 4 7.55 3.01 6.78
N VAL A 5 7.12 2.31 5.75
CA VAL A 5 6.99 2.91 4.43
C VAL A 5 5.59 2.70 3.89
N VAL A 6 4.96 3.78 3.47
CA VAL A 6 3.64 3.77 2.85
C VAL A 6 3.82 3.84 1.34
N VAL A 7 3.20 2.91 0.63
CA VAL A 7 3.18 2.84 -0.82
C VAL A 7 1.74 2.88 -1.28
N ARG A 8 1.43 3.78 -2.21
CA ARG A 8 0.12 3.79 -2.86
C ARG A 8 0.19 2.96 -4.13
N TYR A 9 -0.68 1.97 -4.27
CA TYR A 9 -0.87 1.26 -5.54
C TYR A 9 -2.10 1.80 -6.28
N SER A 10 -1.94 2.04 -7.58
CA SER A 10 -3.05 2.35 -8.48
C SER A 10 -2.97 1.48 -9.74
N ARG A 11 -4.04 0.71 -9.98
CA ARG A 11 -4.18 -0.14 -11.17
C ARG A 11 -4.52 0.66 -12.43
N ARG A 12 -5.23 1.76 -12.28
CA ARG A 12 -5.43 2.73 -13.36
C ARG A 12 -4.16 3.57 -13.46
N ALA A 13 -3.82 3.98 -14.69
CA ALA A 13 -2.76 4.97 -14.92
C ALA A 13 -2.92 6.15 -13.93
N GLN A 14 -1.85 6.90 -13.70
CA GLN A 14 -1.75 8.09 -12.82
C GLN A 14 -2.81 9.21 -13.05
N ASP A 15 -3.92 8.90 -13.73
CA ASP A 15 -5.03 9.76 -14.08
C ASP A 15 -6.09 9.94 -13.02
N GLU A 16 -6.34 8.92 -12.20
CA GLU A 16 -7.37 9.03 -11.17
C GLU A 16 -6.80 9.55 -9.86
N VAL A 17 -5.65 9.06 -9.36
CA VAL A 17 -5.11 9.50 -8.06
C VAL A 17 -3.89 10.39 -8.26
N ILE A 18 -3.96 11.62 -7.76
CA ILE A 18 -2.88 12.61 -7.78
C ILE A 18 -2.36 12.92 -6.37
N LEU A 19 -1.16 13.46 -6.25
CA LEU A 19 -0.65 13.92 -4.96
C LEU A 19 -1.50 15.09 -4.41
N PRO A 20 -1.55 15.27 -3.07
CA PRO A 20 -2.33 16.36 -2.47
C PRO A 20 -1.98 17.75 -3.02
N SER A 21 -0.72 17.99 -3.36
CA SER A 21 -0.20 19.26 -3.88
C SER A 21 -0.41 19.47 -5.38
N GLU A 22 -0.85 18.45 -6.12
CA GLU A 22 -1.02 18.56 -7.57
C GLU A 22 -2.30 19.34 -7.95
N PRO A 23 -2.27 20.06 -9.10
CA PRO A 23 -3.47 20.68 -9.67
C PRO A 23 -4.54 19.63 -9.96
N LEU A 24 -5.79 19.92 -9.55
CA LEU A 24 -6.92 19.07 -9.91
C LEU A 24 -7.19 19.15 -11.40
N ARG A 25 -7.54 18.01 -11.97
CA ARG A 25 -7.98 17.86 -13.36
C ARG A 25 -9.24 17.00 -13.41
N PRO A 26 -10.05 17.08 -14.47
CA PRO A 26 -11.26 16.28 -14.59
C PRO A 26 -10.99 14.78 -14.40
N GLY A 27 -11.76 14.14 -13.51
CA GLY A 27 -11.63 12.71 -13.19
C GLY A 27 -10.54 12.36 -12.17
N ALA A 28 -9.76 13.34 -11.71
CA ALA A 28 -8.75 13.11 -10.67
C ALA A 28 -9.31 13.33 -9.25
N ILE A 29 -8.86 12.49 -8.33
CA ILE A 29 -9.03 12.53 -6.88
C ILE A 29 -7.65 12.64 -6.23
N ARG A 30 -7.56 13.30 -5.06
CA ARG A 30 -6.31 13.40 -4.31
C ARG A 30 -6.07 12.14 -3.48
N ASP A 31 -4.81 11.76 -3.34
CA ASP A 31 -4.41 10.71 -2.40
C ASP A 31 -4.63 11.17 -0.96
N SER A 32 -5.68 10.65 -0.33
CA SER A 32 -5.94 10.82 1.11
C SER A 32 -5.40 9.68 1.95
N ASN A 33 -5.26 8.48 1.37
CA ASN A 33 -4.91 7.27 2.12
C ASN A 33 -3.48 7.34 2.64
N SER A 34 -2.53 7.76 1.80
CA SER A 34 -1.12 7.81 2.22
C SER A 34 -0.91 8.84 3.34
N VAL A 35 -1.62 9.97 3.28
CA VAL A 35 -1.61 11.01 4.32
C VAL A 35 -2.20 10.48 5.63
N MET A 36 -3.37 9.82 5.56
CA MET A 36 -4.06 9.27 6.72
C MET A 36 -3.27 8.15 7.39
N LEU A 37 -2.72 7.21 6.60
CA LEU A 37 -1.87 6.12 7.10
C LEU A 37 -0.58 6.66 7.73
N ALA A 38 0.04 7.67 7.11
CA ALA A 38 1.21 8.32 7.67
C ALA A 38 0.93 8.96 9.03
N ALA A 39 -0.20 9.65 9.16
CA ALA A 39 -0.63 10.24 10.43
C ALA A 39 -0.94 9.15 11.48
N ALA A 40 -1.60 8.06 11.09
CA ALA A 40 -1.89 6.95 11.99
C ALA A 40 -0.62 6.30 12.56
N ILE A 41 0.39 6.07 11.70
CA ILE A 41 1.69 5.54 12.12
C ILE A 41 2.44 6.54 13.01
N HIS A 42 2.39 7.83 12.70
CA HIS A 42 3.01 8.84 13.56
C HIS A 42 2.38 8.87 14.96
N ASN A 43 1.06 8.71 15.04
CA ASN A 43 0.33 8.67 16.32
C ASN A 43 0.69 7.45 17.18
N THR A 44 1.27 6.39 16.62
CA THR A 44 1.80 5.24 17.38
C THR A 44 3.29 5.38 17.73
N GLY A 45 3.92 6.53 17.40
CA GLY A 45 5.34 6.79 17.64
C GLY A 45 6.27 6.22 16.56
N GLY A 46 5.72 5.78 15.42
CA GLY A 46 6.49 5.36 14.24
C GLY A 46 6.86 6.53 13.34
N THR A 47 7.83 6.31 12.46
CA THR A 47 8.13 7.23 11.34
C THR A 47 7.64 6.63 10.03
N THR A 48 7.37 7.51 9.06
CA THR A 48 6.94 7.11 7.73
C THR A 48 7.76 7.76 6.63
N SER A 49 8.04 6.98 5.60
CA SER A 49 8.42 7.50 4.28
C SER A 49 7.29 7.18 3.28
N PHE A 50 7.09 8.06 2.31
CA PHE A 50 6.12 7.83 1.23
C PHE A 50 6.88 7.56 -0.07
N MET A 51 6.61 6.42 -0.70
CA MET A 51 7.30 6.01 -1.94
C MET A 51 6.66 6.56 -3.22
N GLY A 52 5.51 7.22 -3.10
CA GLY A 52 4.74 7.64 -4.25
C GLY A 52 3.63 6.66 -4.64
N ILE A 53 3.04 6.95 -5.79
CA ILE A 53 1.95 6.18 -6.40
C ILE A 53 2.56 5.26 -7.45
N MET A 54 2.60 3.97 -7.16
CA MET A 54 3.12 2.93 -8.03
C MET A 54 2.03 2.41 -8.99
N ARG A 55 2.45 2.17 -10.23
CA ARG A 55 1.61 1.60 -11.30
C ARG A 55 1.53 0.08 -11.20
N ASP A 56 0.67 -0.51 -12.01
CA ASP A 56 0.56 -1.96 -12.25
C ASP A 56 1.76 -2.52 -13.05
N ASP A 57 2.98 -2.22 -12.61
CA ASP A 57 4.22 -2.77 -13.12
C ASP A 57 4.81 -3.71 -12.07
N PHE A 58 4.62 -5.00 -12.29
CA PHE A 58 5.01 -6.03 -11.33
C PHE A 58 6.51 -5.98 -10.99
N ALA A 59 7.38 -5.92 -12.01
CA ALA A 59 8.83 -5.97 -11.81
C ALA A 59 9.35 -4.72 -11.08
N ALA A 60 8.85 -3.53 -11.46
CA ALA A 60 9.20 -2.29 -10.79
C ALA A 60 8.73 -2.28 -9.33
N PHE A 61 7.53 -2.82 -9.05
CA PHE A 61 6.99 -2.88 -7.70
C PHE A 61 7.73 -3.90 -6.83
N VAL A 62 8.08 -5.08 -7.34
CA VAL A 62 8.95 -6.04 -6.64
C VAL A 62 10.28 -5.40 -6.25
N ALA A 63 10.93 -4.70 -7.18
CA ALA A 63 12.20 -4.02 -6.91
C ALA A 63 12.05 -2.94 -5.81
N ALA A 64 10.97 -2.16 -5.86
CA ALA A 64 10.64 -1.17 -4.84
C ALA A 64 10.37 -1.82 -3.47
N LEU A 65 9.61 -2.91 -3.42
CA LEU A 65 9.34 -3.67 -2.19
C LEU A 65 10.63 -4.23 -1.59
N LYS A 66 11.49 -4.87 -2.39
CA LYS A 66 12.79 -5.40 -1.93
C LYS A 66 13.66 -4.28 -1.33
N LYS A 67 13.73 -3.12 -2.00
CA LYS A 67 14.47 -1.95 -1.49
C LYS A 67 13.89 -1.43 -0.17
N SER A 68 12.57 -1.35 -0.08
CA SER A 68 11.86 -0.90 1.13
C SER A 68 12.07 -1.82 2.32
N LEU A 69 11.95 -3.13 2.11
CA LEU A 69 12.21 -4.14 3.13
C LEU A 69 13.68 -4.13 3.60
N SER A 70 14.62 -3.66 2.78
CA SER A 70 16.03 -3.51 3.21
C SER A 70 16.28 -2.28 4.10
N THR A 71 15.39 -1.28 4.07
CA THR A 71 15.61 0.04 4.70
C THR A 71 14.60 0.40 5.79
N HIS A 72 13.46 -0.28 5.85
CA HIS A 72 12.36 -0.04 6.79
C HIS A 72 12.01 -1.30 7.57
N ASP A 73 11.29 -1.15 8.68
CA ASP A 73 10.85 -2.25 9.54
C ASP A 73 9.53 -2.88 9.07
N MET A 74 8.72 -2.14 8.32
CA MET A 74 7.42 -2.56 7.79
C MET A 74 7.08 -1.84 6.49
N VAL A 75 6.34 -2.52 5.60
CA VAL A 75 5.74 -1.93 4.40
C VAL A 75 4.21 -1.93 4.53
N VAL A 76 3.60 -0.78 4.25
CA VAL A 76 2.15 -0.62 4.13
C VAL A 76 1.82 -0.27 2.69
N ILE A 77 0.99 -1.09 2.04
CA ILE A 77 0.49 -0.85 0.69
C ILE A 77 -0.95 -0.39 0.81
N SER A 78 -1.29 0.75 0.22
CA SER A 78 -2.68 1.21 0.14
C SER A 78 -3.21 1.05 -1.27
N GLY A 79 -4.35 0.38 -1.42
CA GLY A 79 -4.97 0.12 -2.71
C GLY A 79 -4.62 -1.25 -3.28
N GLY A 80 -5.23 -1.57 -4.42
CA GLY A 80 -4.97 -2.84 -5.11
C GLY A 80 -5.71 -4.02 -4.53
N THR A 81 -6.82 -3.76 -3.87
CA THR A 81 -7.56 -4.78 -3.14
C THR A 81 -8.92 -5.10 -3.79
N ALA A 82 -9.24 -4.41 -4.89
CA ALA A 82 -10.40 -4.68 -5.74
C ALA A 82 -10.18 -5.88 -6.67
N VAL A 83 -11.23 -6.30 -7.40
CA VAL A 83 -11.21 -7.43 -8.34
C VAL A 83 -10.01 -7.34 -9.30
N GLY A 84 -9.14 -8.36 -9.24
CA GLY A 84 -7.90 -8.48 -10.02
C GLY A 84 -6.70 -7.67 -9.51
N GLY A 85 -6.90 -6.69 -8.62
CA GLY A 85 -5.79 -6.07 -7.88
C GLY A 85 -5.31 -6.98 -6.75
N ARG A 86 -6.26 -7.67 -6.09
CA ARG A 86 -5.97 -8.59 -4.98
C ARG A 86 -4.94 -9.64 -5.37
N ASP A 87 -5.13 -10.29 -6.52
CA ASP A 87 -4.21 -11.31 -7.03
C ASP A 87 -2.82 -10.71 -7.28
N PHE A 88 -2.76 -9.52 -7.88
CA PHE A 88 -1.50 -8.79 -8.10
C PHE A 88 -0.75 -8.51 -6.80
N ILE A 89 -1.42 -8.02 -5.75
CA ILE A 89 -0.79 -7.77 -4.45
C ILE A 89 -0.33 -9.06 -3.78
N SER A 90 -1.16 -10.11 -3.78
CA SER A 90 -0.78 -11.40 -3.22
C SER A 90 0.43 -12.00 -3.95
N ASP A 91 0.49 -11.89 -5.28
CA ASP A 91 1.62 -12.36 -6.08
C ASP A 91 2.89 -11.54 -5.85
N LEU A 92 2.76 -10.21 -5.69
CA LEU A 92 3.88 -9.35 -5.30
C LEU A 92 4.48 -9.77 -3.95
N ILE A 93 3.63 -10.07 -2.97
CA ILE A 93 4.07 -10.51 -1.65
C ILE A 93 4.75 -11.88 -1.76
N ARG A 94 4.20 -12.83 -2.53
CA ARG A 94 4.80 -14.16 -2.76
C ARG A 94 6.18 -14.09 -3.43
N GLU A 95 6.42 -13.09 -4.27
CA GLU A 95 7.72 -12.89 -4.94
C GLU A 95 8.81 -12.38 -3.98
N VAL A 96 8.44 -11.73 -2.87
CA VAL A 96 9.40 -11.18 -1.88
C VAL A 96 9.40 -11.94 -0.55
N GLY A 97 8.41 -12.80 -0.31
CA GLY A 97 8.20 -13.50 0.94
C GLY A 97 6.96 -14.40 0.90
N GLU A 98 6.21 -14.41 1.99
CA GLU A 98 5.06 -15.29 2.18
C GLU A 98 3.78 -14.48 2.48
N VAL A 99 2.65 -14.89 1.88
CA VAL A 99 1.33 -14.37 2.22
C VAL A 99 0.78 -15.15 3.41
N VAL A 100 0.49 -14.45 4.50
CA VAL A 100 -0.05 -15.01 5.75
C VAL A 100 -1.57 -14.90 5.80
N ILE A 101 -2.11 -13.79 5.30
CA ILE A 101 -3.55 -13.53 5.23
C ILE A 101 -3.87 -13.04 3.83
N ASP A 102 -4.85 -13.66 3.18
CA ASP A 102 -5.37 -13.23 1.89
C ASP A 102 -6.89 -13.07 2.03
N GLY A 103 -7.31 -11.89 2.47
CA GLY A 103 -8.70 -11.55 2.73
C GLY A 103 -9.18 -11.96 4.13
N VAL A 104 -10.06 -11.15 4.70
CA VAL A 104 -10.70 -11.42 6.00
C VAL A 104 -12.21 -11.20 5.87
N PRO A 105 -13.04 -12.12 6.39
CA PRO A 105 -14.49 -11.93 6.40
C PRO A 105 -14.87 -10.84 7.40
N MET A 106 -14.91 -9.59 6.95
CA MET A 106 -15.32 -8.43 7.73
C MET A 106 -16.41 -7.61 7.03
N ARG A 107 -17.16 -6.77 7.76
CA ARG A 107 -18.25 -5.98 7.17
C ARG A 107 -17.73 -4.89 6.23
N SER A 108 -16.61 -4.26 6.57
CA SER A 108 -15.94 -3.15 5.87
C SER A 108 -14.43 -3.42 5.90
N GLY A 109 -13.67 -3.14 4.84
CA GLY A 109 -12.22 -3.42 4.78
C GLY A 109 -11.83 -4.83 4.36
N ARG A 110 -12.76 -5.58 3.74
CA ARG A 110 -12.62 -7.02 3.40
C ARG A 110 -11.30 -7.45 2.75
N PRO A 111 -10.70 -6.68 1.83
CA PRO A 111 -9.51 -7.16 1.17
C PRO A 111 -8.27 -6.65 1.92
N LEU A 112 -8.07 -7.20 3.12
CA LEU A 112 -6.84 -7.09 3.89
C LEU A 112 -5.92 -8.24 3.50
N ILE A 113 -4.73 -7.91 3.01
CA ILE A 113 -3.70 -8.91 2.70
C ILE A 113 -2.52 -8.64 3.63
N MET A 114 -2.00 -9.68 4.27
CA MET A 114 -0.80 -9.58 5.09
C MET A 114 0.22 -10.60 4.64
N GLY A 115 1.49 -10.21 4.66
CA GLY A 115 2.60 -11.09 4.39
C GLY A 115 3.81 -10.77 5.26
N ILE A 116 4.80 -11.64 5.18
CA ILE A 116 6.07 -11.50 5.87
C ILE A 116 7.20 -11.74 4.87
N ALA A 117 8.18 -10.85 4.85
CA ALA A 117 9.38 -10.98 4.03
C ALA A 117 10.60 -10.57 4.86
N ASN A 118 11.64 -11.40 4.90
CA ASN A 118 12.84 -11.15 5.72
C ASN A 118 12.53 -10.84 7.19
N GLY A 119 11.52 -11.49 7.77
CA GLY A 119 11.06 -11.24 9.14
C GLY A 119 10.30 -9.93 9.35
N LYS A 120 9.99 -9.20 8.27
CA LYS A 120 9.32 -7.89 8.31
C LYS A 120 7.90 -7.97 7.75
N PRO A 121 6.91 -7.34 8.40
CA PRO A 121 5.54 -7.37 7.93
C PRO A 121 5.32 -6.51 6.68
N ILE A 122 4.45 -7.01 5.81
CA ILE A 122 3.85 -6.29 4.69
C ILE A 122 2.33 -6.32 4.90
N VAL A 123 1.69 -5.16 4.91
CA VAL A 123 0.23 -5.06 5.06
C VAL A 123 -0.35 -4.28 3.90
N ALA A 124 -1.28 -4.88 3.18
CA ALA A 124 -2.02 -4.21 2.12
C ALA A 124 -3.47 -3.96 2.56
N VAL A 125 -3.87 -2.69 2.53
CA VAL A 125 -5.19 -2.20 2.95
C VAL A 125 -5.99 -1.65 1.77
N ALA A 126 -7.28 -1.45 1.98
CA ALA A 126 -8.19 -1.06 0.93
C ALA A 126 -7.85 0.29 0.28
N GLY A 127 -8.25 0.43 -0.99
CA GLY A 127 -8.11 1.68 -1.74
C GLY A 127 -9.14 2.74 -1.36
N HIS A 128 -10.31 2.32 -0.85
CA HIS A 128 -11.39 3.20 -0.41
C HIS A 128 -11.03 3.83 0.95
N PRO A 129 -11.04 5.17 1.11
CA PRO A 129 -10.46 5.81 2.30
C PRO A 129 -11.03 5.34 3.65
N PRO A 130 -12.35 5.19 3.85
CA PRO A 130 -12.90 4.67 5.11
C PRO A 130 -12.51 3.23 5.45
N GLU A 131 -12.04 2.46 4.47
CA GLU A 131 -11.64 1.05 4.64
C GLU A 131 -10.12 0.89 4.80
N ALA A 132 -9.35 1.96 4.62
CA ALA A 132 -7.89 1.92 4.67
C ALA A 132 -7.32 2.14 6.07
N LEU A 133 -8.08 2.77 6.98
CA LEU A 133 -7.74 3.03 8.38
C LEU A 133 -8.56 2.10 9.29
#